data_AF-A0A4P8EIQ5-F1
#
_entry.id   AF-A0A4P8EIQ5-F1
#
_cell.length_a   1.000
_cell.length_b   1.000
_cell.length_c   1.000
_cell.angle_alpha   90.00
_cell.angle_beta   90.00
_cell.angle_gamma   90.00
#
_symmetry.space_group_name_H-M   'P 1'
#
loop_
_entity.id
_entity.type
_entity.pdbx_description
1 polymer ?
#
loop_
_entity_poly.entity_id
_entity_poly.type
_entity_poly.pdbx_seq_one_letter_code
_entity_poly.pdbx_strand_id
1 'polypeptide(L)'
;MFTATLLTNPATPILDRTTVESLRNAWGGGDARWLNPAIAAEFPLESRPENLWDAWEGMQAVGIDLIVQPTANRRKHLLLADMDSTMIQQECIDELAAAAGIGTHVAGITARAMNGELDFDDALRERVALLKGLPEAVIEQVYRDHITLMPGGRVLLATMKANGARAALVSGGFTEFTQRVATTLGFDENRANVLHIADGVLTGTVAEPILGREAKVQALQEIAAQMGITAAEVIAVGDGANDLGMLGLAGAGVALHAKPSVAAQCDIRINHGDLTALLYLQGYAIKDFVGI
;
A
#
# COMPACT_ATOMS: atom_id res chain seq x y z
N MET A 1 -11.09 11.36 -21.29
CA MET A 1 -10.83 9.93 -21.51
C MET A 1 -10.36 9.29 -20.22
N PHE A 2 -11.03 8.21 -19.86
CA PHE A 2 -10.81 7.42 -18.66
C PHE A 2 -10.53 5.97 -19.06
N THR A 3 -9.95 5.20 -18.15
CA THR A 3 -9.80 3.77 -18.29
C THR A 3 -10.49 3.08 -17.12
N ALA A 4 -11.43 2.19 -17.44
CA ALA A 4 -11.98 1.25 -16.48
C ALA A 4 -11.08 0.02 -16.42
N THR A 5 -10.69 -0.40 -15.22
CA THR A 5 -9.90 -1.61 -14.97
C THR A 5 -10.70 -2.51 -14.03
N LEU A 6 -10.88 -3.77 -14.42
CA LEU A 6 -11.45 -4.82 -13.59
C LEU A 6 -10.32 -5.76 -13.17
N LEU A 7 -10.25 -6.06 -11.87
CA LEU A 7 -9.18 -6.86 -11.27
C LEU A 7 -9.76 -7.88 -10.29
N THR A 8 -9.12 -9.05 -10.16
CA THR A 8 -9.47 -10.05 -9.15
C THR A 8 -8.22 -10.52 -8.42
N ASN A 9 -8.42 -11.23 -7.31
CA ASN A 9 -7.33 -11.91 -6.61
C ASN A 9 -6.63 -12.91 -7.56
N PRO A 10 -5.32 -12.81 -7.81
CA PRO A 10 -4.59 -13.75 -8.66
C PRO A 10 -4.59 -15.21 -8.14
N ALA A 11 -4.76 -15.42 -6.83
CA ALA A 11 -4.87 -16.76 -6.25
C ALA A 11 -6.23 -17.42 -6.52
N THR A 12 -7.26 -16.64 -6.83
CA THR A 12 -8.61 -17.11 -7.19
C THR A 12 -9.12 -16.32 -8.39
N PRO A 13 -8.57 -16.55 -9.60
CA PRO A 13 -8.90 -15.77 -10.78
C PRO A 13 -10.32 -16.11 -11.25
N ILE A 14 -11.18 -15.10 -11.30
CA ILE A 14 -12.61 -15.27 -11.62
C ILE A 14 -13.13 -14.30 -12.69
N LEU A 15 -12.27 -13.44 -13.24
CA LEU A 15 -12.71 -12.41 -14.20
C LEU A 15 -13.08 -13.04 -15.54
N ASP A 16 -14.37 -13.05 -15.88
CA ASP A 16 -14.84 -13.62 -17.14
C ASP A 16 -15.16 -12.55 -18.21
N ARG A 17 -15.30 -13.01 -19.46
CA ARG A 17 -15.62 -12.14 -20.60
C ARG A 17 -16.99 -11.50 -20.48
N THR A 18 -17.98 -12.25 -20.03
CA THR A 18 -19.37 -11.78 -19.91
C THR A 18 -19.46 -10.57 -19.00
N THR A 19 -18.76 -10.60 -17.86
CA THR A 19 -18.75 -9.51 -16.87
C THR A 19 -18.10 -8.26 -17.46
N VAL A 20 -16.92 -8.41 -18.05
CA VAL A 20 -16.18 -7.29 -18.67
C VAL A 20 -17.00 -6.67 -19.82
N GLU A 21 -17.53 -7.49 -20.73
CA GLU A 21 -18.29 -7.01 -21.89
C GLU A 21 -19.62 -6.38 -21.50
N SER A 22 -20.31 -6.91 -20.49
CA SER A 22 -21.58 -6.34 -20.01
C SER A 22 -21.38 -4.94 -19.44
N LEU A 23 -20.39 -4.75 -18.56
CA LEU A 23 -20.08 -3.45 -17.98
C LEU A 23 -19.60 -2.46 -19.06
N ARG A 24 -18.69 -2.90 -19.93
CA ARG A 24 -18.18 -2.13 -21.06
C ARG A 24 -19.32 -1.64 -21.96
N ASN A 25 -20.24 -2.53 -22.35
CA ASN A 25 -21.37 -2.17 -23.20
C ASN A 25 -22.33 -1.21 -22.47
N ALA A 26 -22.59 -1.42 -21.18
CA ALA A 26 -23.44 -0.53 -20.36
C ALA A 26 -22.89 0.90 -20.27
N TRP A 27 -21.57 1.06 -20.28
CA TRP A 27 -20.90 2.37 -20.23
C TRP A 27 -20.47 2.91 -21.59
N GLY A 28 -20.81 2.24 -22.70
CA GLY A 28 -20.37 2.64 -24.04
C GLY A 28 -18.84 2.66 -24.21
N GLY A 29 -18.13 1.77 -23.50
CA GLY A 29 -16.69 1.65 -23.55
C GLY A 29 -16.16 1.09 -24.88
N GLY A 30 -14.92 1.43 -25.21
CA GLY A 30 -14.23 0.93 -26.40
C GLY A 30 -13.81 -0.54 -26.27
N ASP A 31 -12.88 -0.99 -27.10
CA ASP A 31 -12.44 -2.38 -27.08
C ASP A 31 -11.74 -2.76 -25.78
N ALA A 32 -12.14 -3.91 -25.22
CA ALA A 32 -11.55 -4.44 -24.01
C ALA A 32 -10.19 -5.09 -24.29
N ARG A 33 -9.21 -4.75 -23.47
CA ARG A 33 -7.86 -5.32 -23.48
C ARG A 33 -7.67 -6.18 -22.24
N TRP A 34 -7.36 -7.45 -22.44
CA TRP A 34 -6.97 -8.36 -21.36
C TRP A 34 -5.50 -8.14 -21.01
N LEU A 35 -5.25 -7.69 -19.78
CA LEU A 35 -3.91 -7.48 -19.25
C LEU A 35 -3.35 -8.79 -18.67
N ASN A 36 -4.21 -9.59 -18.06
CA ASN A 36 -3.93 -10.95 -17.61
C ASN A 36 -5.23 -11.77 -17.65
N PRO A 37 -5.33 -12.84 -18.47
CA PRO A 37 -6.55 -13.65 -18.56
C PRO A 37 -7.06 -14.08 -17.18
N ALA A 38 -8.37 -13.96 -16.96
CA ALA A 38 -9.05 -14.26 -15.70
C ALA A 38 -8.66 -13.42 -14.46
N ILE A 39 -7.72 -12.48 -14.58
CA ILE A 39 -7.24 -11.64 -13.48
C ILE A 39 -7.49 -10.16 -13.73
N ALA A 40 -7.16 -9.65 -14.91
CA ALA A 40 -7.16 -8.22 -15.19
C ALA A 40 -7.56 -7.91 -16.64
N ALA A 41 -8.53 -7.02 -16.80
CA ALA A 41 -8.91 -6.44 -18.08
C ALA A 41 -9.20 -4.95 -17.93
N GLU A 42 -8.97 -4.18 -18.99
CA GLU A 42 -9.27 -2.76 -19.04
C GLU A 42 -10.01 -2.38 -20.33
N PHE A 43 -10.76 -1.29 -20.32
CA PHE A 43 -11.32 -0.68 -21.53
C PHE A 43 -11.40 0.85 -21.41
N PRO A 44 -11.30 1.58 -22.53
CA PRO A 44 -11.37 3.04 -22.52
C PRO A 44 -12.81 3.54 -22.41
N LEU A 45 -12.96 4.72 -21.81
CA LEU A 45 -14.21 5.45 -21.63
C LEU A 45 -14.00 6.93 -22.02
N GLU A 46 -15.01 7.57 -22.60
CA GLU A 46 -14.94 8.99 -22.94
C GLU A 46 -15.01 9.86 -21.67
N SER A 47 -15.95 9.54 -20.77
CA SER A 47 -16.22 10.21 -19.51
C SER A 47 -16.26 9.23 -18.32
N ARG A 48 -16.20 9.76 -17.09
CA ARG A 48 -16.38 8.96 -15.87
C ARG A 48 -17.87 8.60 -15.73
N PRO A 49 -18.24 7.32 -15.54
CA PRO A 49 -19.64 6.92 -15.40
C PRO A 49 -20.27 7.50 -14.12
N GLU A 50 -21.51 7.99 -14.22
CA GLU A 50 -22.24 8.56 -13.08
C GLU A 50 -22.60 7.49 -12.04
N ASN A 51 -22.90 6.27 -12.48
CA ASN A 51 -23.24 5.12 -11.63
C ASN A 51 -22.01 4.28 -11.23
N LEU A 52 -20.80 4.86 -11.24
CA LEU A 52 -19.57 4.14 -10.93
C LEU A 52 -19.63 3.43 -9.58
N TRP A 53 -20.13 4.10 -8.54
CA TRP A 53 -20.12 3.53 -7.19
C TRP A 53 -21.16 2.43 -7.00
N ASP A 54 -22.30 2.51 -7.67
CA ASP A 54 -23.29 1.42 -7.70
C ASP A 54 -22.74 0.18 -8.43
N ALA A 55 -22.08 0.40 -9.57
CA ALA A 55 -21.41 -0.67 -10.31
C ALA A 55 -20.25 -1.27 -9.52
N TRP A 56 -19.49 -0.43 -8.82
CA TRP A 56 -18.41 -0.86 -7.93
C TRP A 56 -18.95 -1.77 -6.83
N GLU A 57 -20.01 -1.37 -6.11
CA GLU A 57 -20.62 -2.19 -5.06
C GLU A 57 -21.07 -3.56 -5.59
N GLY A 58 -21.69 -3.58 -6.78
CA GLY A 58 -22.07 -4.83 -7.46
C GLY A 58 -20.88 -5.73 -7.81
N MET A 59 -19.76 -5.16 -8.25
CA MET A 59 -18.53 -5.92 -8.55
C MET A 59 -17.86 -6.46 -7.29
N GLN A 60 -17.89 -5.71 -6.18
CA GLN A 60 -17.35 -6.14 -4.89
C GLN A 60 -18.10 -7.36 -4.35
N ALA A 61 -19.42 -7.43 -4.53
CA ALA A 61 -20.23 -8.57 -4.14
C ALA A 61 -19.84 -9.90 -4.82
N VAL A 62 -19.13 -9.82 -5.95
CA VAL A 62 -18.63 -10.98 -6.71
C VAL A 62 -17.11 -11.10 -6.69
N GLY A 63 -16.40 -10.35 -5.85
CA GLY A 63 -14.95 -10.47 -5.69
C GLY A 63 -14.12 -9.78 -6.79
N ILE A 64 -14.68 -8.75 -7.44
CA ILE A 64 -14.03 -7.99 -8.51
C ILE A 64 -13.80 -6.54 -8.06
N ASP A 65 -12.56 -6.07 -8.14
CA ASP A 65 -12.21 -4.67 -8.00
C ASP A 65 -12.49 -3.93 -9.32
N LEU A 66 -13.13 -2.76 -9.22
CA LEU A 66 -13.46 -1.89 -10.36
C LEU A 66 -12.87 -0.50 -10.14
N ILE A 67 -11.98 -0.07 -11.03
CA ILE A 67 -11.31 1.22 -10.92
C ILE A 67 -11.56 2.01 -12.20
N VAL A 68 -11.99 3.27 -12.07
CA VAL A 68 -12.05 4.21 -13.18
C VAL A 68 -11.16 5.41 -12.87
N GLN A 69 -10.15 5.62 -13.70
CA GLN A 69 -9.16 6.70 -13.53
C GLN A 69 -8.87 7.39 -14.87
N PRO A 70 -8.33 8.63 -14.86
CA PRO A 70 -7.87 9.27 -16.08
C PRO A 70 -6.87 8.39 -16.85
N THR A 71 -7.01 8.29 -18.17
CA THR A 71 -6.10 7.47 -19.00
C THR A 71 -4.71 8.08 -19.13
N ALA A 72 -4.63 9.41 -19.13
CA ALA A 72 -3.38 10.13 -19.23
C ALA A 72 -2.56 9.97 -17.94
N ASN A 73 -1.24 9.92 -18.07
CA ASN A 73 -0.30 9.87 -16.95
C ASN A 73 -0.54 8.70 -15.97
N ARG A 74 -1.04 7.54 -16.45
CA ARG A 74 -1.22 6.35 -15.59
C ARG A 74 0.10 5.67 -15.24
N ARG A 75 1.09 5.67 -16.13
CA ARG A 75 2.45 5.18 -15.86
C ARG A 75 3.16 6.15 -14.93
N LYS A 76 3.45 5.74 -13.70
CA LYS A 76 4.05 6.60 -12.67
C LYS A 76 5.56 6.41 -12.59
N HIS A 77 6.27 7.46 -12.19
CA HIS A 77 7.73 7.49 -12.08
C HIS A 77 8.21 7.18 -10.65
N LEU A 78 7.33 7.24 -9.65
CA LEU A 78 7.65 6.93 -8.25
C LEU A 78 6.55 6.07 -7.64
N LEU A 79 6.94 4.97 -7.00
CA LEU A 79 6.12 4.27 -6.01
C LEU A 79 6.48 4.76 -4.61
N LEU A 80 5.48 5.23 -3.86
CA LEU A 80 5.60 5.52 -2.44
C LEU A 80 4.69 4.56 -1.66
N ALA A 81 5.25 3.72 -0.80
CA ALA A 81 4.48 2.66 -0.14
C ALA A 81 4.59 2.76 1.39
N ASP A 82 3.50 2.49 2.10
CA ASP A 82 3.57 2.09 3.51
C ASP A 82 4.18 0.68 3.64
N MET A 83 4.57 0.30 4.86
CA MET A 83 5.09 -1.04 5.15
C MET A 83 4.03 -1.94 5.80
N ASP A 84 3.67 -1.63 7.04
CA ASP A 84 2.75 -2.42 7.85
C ASP A 84 1.39 -2.52 7.15
N SER A 85 0.76 -3.68 7.19
CA SER A 85 -0.53 -3.99 6.53
C SER A 85 -0.61 -3.66 5.01
N THR A 86 0.52 -3.35 4.35
CA THR A 86 0.59 -2.93 2.94
C THR A 86 1.63 -3.73 2.16
N MET A 87 2.92 -3.58 2.48
CA MET A 87 4.01 -4.34 1.85
C MET A 87 4.34 -5.62 2.62
N ILE A 88 3.92 -5.68 3.88
CA ILE A 88 3.86 -6.88 4.73
C ILE A 88 2.45 -7.06 5.25
N GLN A 89 2.12 -8.26 5.71
CA GLN A 89 0.76 -8.58 6.18
C GLN A 89 0.51 -8.27 7.66
N GLN A 90 1.57 -7.91 8.40
CA GLN A 90 1.55 -7.71 9.85
C GLN A 90 1.72 -6.23 10.21
N GLU A 91 1.50 -5.94 11.49
CA GLU A 91 1.91 -4.71 12.19
C GLU A 91 3.15 -5.02 13.03
N CYS A 92 4.33 -4.50 12.67
CA CYS A 92 5.59 -4.86 13.33
C CYS A 92 5.59 -4.62 14.85
N ILE A 93 4.94 -3.56 15.33
CA ILE A 93 4.90 -3.24 16.77
C ILE A 93 4.06 -4.26 17.56
N ASP A 94 2.98 -4.76 16.97
CA ASP A 94 2.11 -5.75 17.60
C ASP A 94 2.82 -7.10 17.68
N GLU A 95 3.60 -7.47 16.65
CA GLU A 95 4.42 -8.68 16.66
C GLU A 95 5.55 -8.63 17.71
N LEU A 96 6.22 -7.47 17.86
CA LEU A 96 7.19 -7.26 18.95
C LEU A 96 6.53 -7.41 20.33
N ALA A 97 5.34 -6.83 20.49
CA ALA A 97 4.59 -6.90 21.75
C ALA A 97 4.11 -8.32 22.06
N ALA A 98 3.71 -9.08 21.04
CA ALA A 98 3.32 -10.48 21.15
C ALA A 98 4.51 -11.34 21.60
N ALA A 99 5.69 -11.16 20.99
CA ALA A 99 6.92 -11.85 21.39
C ALA A 99 7.32 -11.56 22.85
N ALA A 100 6.90 -10.40 23.37
CA ALA A 100 7.13 -9.95 24.75
C ALA A 100 6.02 -10.35 25.75
N GLY A 101 4.95 -11.01 25.30
CA GLY A 101 3.81 -11.39 26.15
C GLY A 101 2.93 -10.21 26.58
N ILE A 102 3.07 -9.04 25.93
CA ILE A 102 2.31 -7.81 26.22
C ILE A 102 1.40 -7.38 25.05
N GLY A 103 1.22 -8.24 24.05
CA GLY A 103 0.45 -7.97 22.82
C GLY A 103 -0.95 -7.42 23.08
N THR A 104 -1.69 -7.97 24.06
CA THR A 104 -3.06 -7.52 24.38
C THR A 104 -3.11 -6.05 24.82
N HIS A 105 -2.09 -5.58 25.53
CA HIS A 105 -2.01 -4.20 26.00
C HIS A 105 -1.69 -3.25 24.84
N VAL A 106 -0.70 -3.61 24.02
CA VAL A 106 -0.27 -2.81 22.86
C VAL A 106 -1.39 -2.72 21.82
N ALA A 107 -2.07 -3.83 21.52
CA ALA A 107 -3.21 -3.85 20.61
C ALA A 107 -4.36 -2.94 21.07
N GLY A 108 -4.59 -2.84 22.39
CA GLY A 108 -5.56 -1.90 22.96
C GLY A 108 -5.21 -0.44 22.69
N ILE A 109 -3.93 -0.07 22.81
CA ILE A 109 -3.45 1.29 22.49
C ILE A 109 -3.53 1.54 20.98
N THR A 110 -3.11 0.58 20.15
CA THR A 110 -3.20 0.63 18.68
C THR A 110 -4.64 0.87 18.23
N ALA A 111 -5.61 0.14 18.79
CA ALA A 111 -7.02 0.32 18.47
C ALA A 111 -7.54 1.73 18.82
N ARG A 112 -7.18 2.27 19.99
CA ARG A 112 -7.56 3.63 20.41
C ARG A 112 -6.96 4.70 19.51
N ALA A 113 -5.68 4.56 19.13
CA ALA A 113 -5.01 5.47 18.21
C ALA A 113 -5.66 5.47 16.82
N MET A 114 -5.96 4.29 16.30
CA MET A 114 -6.64 4.13 15.00
C MET A 114 -8.09 4.65 15.01
N ASN A 115 -8.75 4.68 16.17
CA ASN A 115 -10.06 5.30 16.37
C ASN A 115 -9.99 6.83 16.54
N GLY A 116 -8.80 7.43 16.59
CA GLY A 116 -8.61 8.86 16.82
C GLY A 116 -8.80 9.28 18.29
N GLU A 117 -8.79 8.34 19.23
CA GLU A 117 -8.89 8.61 20.67
C GLU A 117 -7.54 9.04 21.28
N LEU A 118 -6.44 8.74 20.58
CA LEU A 118 -5.08 9.12 20.94
C LEU A 118 -4.38 9.75 19.74
N ASP A 119 -3.55 10.76 20.00
CA ASP A 119 -2.61 11.27 19.00
C ASP A 119 -1.62 10.17 18.58
N PHE A 120 -1.23 10.15 17.31
CA PHE A 120 -0.37 9.09 16.76
C PHE A 120 0.99 9.03 17.48
N ASP A 121 1.60 10.18 17.73
CA ASP A 121 2.93 10.26 18.33
C ASP A 121 2.87 9.78 19.79
N ASP A 122 1.85 10.22 20.53
CA ASP A 122 1.64 9.80 21.92
C ASP A 122 1.34 8.30 22.02
N ALA A 123 0.48 7.78 21.15
CA ALA A 123 0.21 6.35 21.08
C ALA A 123 1.45 5.54 20.70
N LEU A 124 2.30 6.04 19.81
CA LEU A 124 3.57 5.38 19.47
C LEU A 124 4.51 5.38 20.67
N ARG A 125 4.71 6.52 21.36
CA ARG A 125 5.54 6.61 22.57
C ARG A 125 5.05 5.66 23.66
N GLU A 126 3.74 5.57 23.88
CA GLU A 126 3.14 4.67 24.88
C GLU A 126 3.42 3.20 24.53
N ARG A 127 3.21 2.79 23.28
CA ARG A 127 3.48 1.42 22.83
C ARG A 127 4.96 1.08 22.88
N VAL A 128 5.84 1.98 22.46
CA VAL A 128 7.30 1.78 22.49
C VAL A 128 7.81 1.69 23.93
N ALA A 129 7.26 2.46 24.87
CA ALA A 129 7.62 2.38 26.28
C ALA A 129 7.39 0.99 26.89
N LEU A 130 6.35 0.27 26.43
CA LEU A 130 6.06 -1.09 26.86
C LEU A 130 7.10 -2.12 26.37
N LEU A 131 7.86 -1.80 25.33
CA LEU A 131 8.91 -2.66 24.77
C LEU A 131 10.24 -2.57 25.53
N LYS A 132 10.32 -1.75 26.59
CA LYS A 132 11.55 -1.53 27.36
C LYS A 132 12.09 -2.84 27.94
N GLY A 133 13.38 -3.07 27.74
CA GLY A 133 14.11 -4.22 28.28
C GLY A 133 14.05 -5.47 27.40
N LEU A 134 13.34 -5.42 26.26
CA LEU A 134 13.40 -6.52 25.30
C LEU A 134 14.78 -6.60 24.65
N PRO A 135 15.35 -7.80 24.48
CA PRO A 135 16.60 -7.97 23.73
C PRO A 135 16.45 -7.48 22.29
N GLU A 136 17.43 -6.76 21.76
CA GLU A 136 17.46 -6.33 20.36
C GLU A 136 17.26 -7.51 19.38
N ALA A 137 17.76 -8.69 19.75
CA ALA A 137 17.61 -9.92 18.98
C ALA A 137 16.14 -10.31 18.69
N VAL A 138 15.18 -9.81 19.49
CA VAL A 138 13.75 -10.05 19.25
C VAL A 138 13.29 -9.48 17.91
N ILE A 139 13.90 -8.38 17.44
CA ILE A 139 13.55 -7.75 16.15
C ILE A 139 13.85 -8.72 15.00
N GLU A 140 15.06 -9.30 15.00
CA GLU A 140 15.46 -10.27 13.98
C GLU A 140 14.62 -11.54 14.06
N GLN A 141 14.31 -12.01 15.27
CA GLN A 141 13.44 -13.15 15.48
C GLN A 141 12.05 -12.90 14.88
N VAL A 142 11.43 -11.76 15.21
CA VAL A 142 10.11 -11.39 14.70
C VAL A 142 10.12 -11.25 13.19
N TYR A 143 11.13 -10.59 12.62
CA TYR A 143 11.26 -10.46 11.16
C TYR A 143 11.29 -11.83 10.48
N ARG A 144 12.10 -12.76 10.98
CA ARG A 144 12.26 -14.08 10.37
C ARG A 144 11.04 -14.98 10.54
N ASP A 145 10.44 -14.97 11.74
CA ASP A 145 9.48 -15.99 12.14
C ASP A 145 8.01 -15.57 11.92
N HIS A 146 7.74 -14.25 11.84
CA HIS A 146 6.38 -13.71 11.82
C HIS A 146 6.07 -12.78 10.64
N ILE A 147 7.08 -12.15 10.01
CA ILE A 147 6.82 -11.21 8.92
C ILE A 147 6.65 -11.95 7.59
N THR A 148 5.47 -11.77 6.99
CA THR A 148 5.12 -12.29 5.66
C THR A 148 4.95 -11.12 4.70
N LEU A 149 5.67 -11.19 3.57
CA LEU A 149 5.58 -10.17 2.52
C LEU A 149 4.21 -10.23 1.83
N MET A 150 3.64 -9.08 1.50
CA MET A 150 2.42 -9.00 0.72
C MET A 150 2.66 -9.55 -0.71
N PRO A 151 1.77 -10.42 -1.24
CA PRO A 151 1.94 -10.98 -2.56
C PRO A 151 2.04 -9.91 -3.64
N GLY A 152 2.89 -10.15 -4.65
CA GLY A 152 3.11 -9.24 -5.77
C GLY A 152 4.15 -8.15 -5.55
N GLY A 153 4.60 -7.88 -4.33
CA GLY A 153 5.52 -6.77 -4.03
C GLY A 153 6.84 -6.81 -4.80
N ARG A 154 7.49 -7.97 -4.87
CA ARG A 154 8.76 -8.14 -5.62
C ARG A 154 8.57 -7.85 -7.11
N VAL A 155 7.49 -8.36 -7.71
CA VAL A 155 7.18 -8.18 -9.14
C VAL A 155 6.82 -6.73 -9.44
N LEU A 156 6.03 -6.09 -8.56
CA LEU A 156 5.71 -4.66 -8.65
C LEU A 156 6.98 -3.81 -8.75
N LEU A 157 7.88 -3.96 -7.79
CA LEU A 157 9.10 -3.16 -7.74
C LEU A 157 10.04 -3.46 -8.91
N ALA A 158 10.28 -4.75 -9.20
CA ALA A 158 11.14 -5.14 -10.32
C ALA A 158 10.63 -4.59 -11.67
N THR A 159 9.32 -4.67 -11.90
CA THR A 159 8.69 -4.19 -13.15
C THR A 159 8.75 -2.67 -13.25
N MET A 160 8.41 -1.95 -12.18
CA MET A 160 8.48 -0.49 -12.16
C MET A 160 9.92 0.00 -12.38
N LYS A 161 10.90 -0.62 -11.71
CA LYS A 161 12.32 -0.28 -11.82
C LYS A 161 12.88 -0.53 -13.22
N ALA A 162 12.50 -1.66 -13.84
CA ALA A 162 12.88 -1.95 -15.23
C ALA A 162 12.34 -0.92 -16.24
N ASN A 163 11.29 -0.18 -15.87
CA ASN A 163 10.69 0.89 -16.65
C ASN A 163 11.09 2.29 -16.17
N GLY A 164 12.17 2.40 -15.39
CA GLY A 164 12.76 3.69 -15.00
C GLY A 164 12.08 4.40 -13.82
N ALA A 165 11.14 3.75 -13.13
CA ALA A 165 10.56 4.29 -11.91
C ALA A 165 11.45 3.99 -10.68
N ARG A 166 11.32 4.81 -9.63
CA ARG A 166 11.93 4.58 -8.31
C ARG A 166 10.89 4.11 -7.31
N ALA A 167 11.32 3.44 -6.24
CA ALA A 167 10.45 3.02 -5.15
C ALA A 167 11.00 3.47 -3.79
N ALA A 168 10.11 4.05 -2.98
CA ALA A 168 10.40 4.51 -1.62
C ALA A 168 9.41 3.89 -0.62
N LEU A 169 9.95 3.30 0.45
CA LEU A 169 9.17 2.73 1.56
C LEU A 169 9.12 3.73 2.71
N VAL A 170 7.96 4.28 3.04
CA VAL A 170 7.82 5.28 4.11
C VAL A 170 6.80 4.78 5.11
N SER A 171 7.23 4.49 6.32
CA SER A 171 6.39 3.85 7.33
C SER A 171 6.48 4.53 8.68
N GLY A 172 5.37 4.48 9.44
CA GLY A 172 5.36 4.82 10.87
C GLY A 172 5.92 3.71 11.76
N GLY A 173 6.27 2.55 11.18
CA GLY A 173 6.99 1.47 11.86
C GLY A 173 8.47 1.81 12.10
N PHE A 174 9.30 0.78 12.21
CA PHE A 174 10.70 0.94 12.65
C PHE A 174 11.73 0.65 11.55
N THR A 175 12.87 1.34 11.64
CA THR A 175 13.97 1.30 10.67
C THR A 175 14.54 -0.10 10.50
N GLU A 176 14.61 -0.85 11.59
CA GLU A 176 15.12 -2.22 11.60
C GLU A 176 14.26 -3.15 10.73
N PHE A 177 12.95 -2.94 10.67
CA PHE A 177 12.06 -3.71 9.79
C PHE A 177 12.08 -3.17 8.36
N THR A 178 11.89 -1.86 8.19
CA THR A 178 11.83 -1.24 6.86
C THR A 178 13.10 -1.45 6.05
N GLN A 179 14.30 -1.43 6.65
CA GLN A 179 15.55 -1.74 5.94
C GLN A 179 15.58 -3.16 5.37
N ARG A 180 15.08 -4.14 6.13
CA ARG A 180 15.04 -5.56 5.70
C ARG A 180 13.99 -5.77 4.62
N VAL A 181 12.78 -5.20 4.79
CA VAL A 181 11.72 -5.23 3.76
C VAL A 181 12.19 -4.52 2.49
N ALA A 182 12.80 -3.35 2.62
CA ALA A 182 13.34 -2.56 1.52
C ALA A 182 14.37 -3.35 0.71
N THR A 183 15.35 -3.96 1.40
CA THR A 183 16.38 -4.78 0.77
C THR A 183 15.79 -6.00 0.08
N THR A 184 14.89 -6.71 0.75
CA THR A 184 14.28 -7.94 0.22
C THR A 184 13.46 -7.68 -1.02
N LEU A 185 12.66 -6.61 -1.05
CA LEU A 185 11.78 -6.27 -2.16
C LEU A 185 12.45 -5.43 -3.25
N GLY A 186 13.56 -4.75 -2.94
CA GLY A 186 14.34 -3.95 -3.89
C GLY A 186 13.96 -2.46 -3.95
N PHE A 187 13.53 -1.87 -2.83
CA PHE A 187 13.29 -0.43 -2.72
C PHE A 187 14.59 0.38 -2.86
N ASP A 188 14.50 1.59 -3.40
CA ASP A 188 15.66 2.47 -3.59
C ASP A 188 15.95 3.33 -2.35
N GLU A 189 14.93 3.61 -1.53
CA GLU A 189 15.05 4.29 -0.25
C GLU A 189 13.98 3.81 0.74
N ASN A 190 14.25 3.97 2.03
CA ASN A 190 13.28 3.75 3.10
C ASN A 190 13.38 4.82 4.19
N ARG A 191 12.27 5.11 4.85
CA ARG A 191 12.17 6.05 5.97
C ARG A 191 11.22 5.49 7.02
N ALA A 192 11.66 5.48 8.27
CA ALA A 192 10.88 4.96 9.39
C ALA A 192 11.32 5.60 10.71
N ASN A 193 10.60 5.27 11.79
CA ASN A 193 11.02 5.62 13.14
C ASN A 193 12.25 4.79 13.56
N VAL A 194 13.05 5.31 14.49
CA VAL A 194 14.24 4.62 15.01
C VAL A 194 14.00 4.27 16.46
N LEU A 195 14.05 2.98 16.80
CA LEU A 195 14.03 2.54 18.20
C LEU A 195 15.38 2.84 18.83
N HIS A 196 15.38 3.37 20.05
CA HIS A 196 16.62 3.50 20.80
C HIS A 196 17.00 2.15 21.42
N ILE A 197 18.25 1.75 21.17
CA ILE A 197 18.83 0.50 21.65
C ILE A 197 20.10 0.85 22.43
N ALA A 198 20.22 0.31 23.64
CA ALA A 198 21.41 0.45 24.48
C ALA A 198 21.71 -0.89 25.14
N ASP A 199 23.00 -1.26 25.20
CA ASP A 199 23.47 -2.50 25.83
C ASP A 199 22.74 -3.77 25.32
N GLY A 200 22.39 -3.78 24.02
CA GLY A 200 21.71 -4.90 23.36
C GLY A 200 20.23 -5.06 23.73
N VAL A 201 19.60 -4.05 24.33
CA VAL A 201 18.17 -4.04 24.67
C VAL A 201 17.46 -2.77 24.22
N LEU A 202 16.16 -2.86 23.98
CA LEU A 202 15.30 -1.72 23.69
C LEU A 202 15.16 -0.83 24.93
N THR A 203 15.40 0.47 24.79
CA THR A 203 15.30 1.42 25.92
C THR A 203 13.86 1.80 26.25
N GLY A 204 12.92 1.48 25.35
CA GLY A 204 11.53 1.92 25.42
C GLY A 204 11.31 3.36 24.96
N THR A 205 12.21 3.90 24.12
CA THR A 205 12.05 5.23 23.52
C THR A 205 12.31 5.21 22.02
N VAL A 206 11.75 6.18 21.31
CA VAL A 206 11.86 6.37 19.86
C VAL A 206 12.58 7.69 19.58
N ALA A 207 13.34 7.75 18.48
CA ALA A 207 13.99 8.98 18.04
C ALA A 207 12.98 10.03 17.56
N GLU A 208 13.31 11.31 17.79
CA GLU A 208 12.52 12.45 17.29
C GLU A 208 13.17 13.05 16.03
N PRO A 209 12.38 13.62 15.10
CA PRO A 209 10.92 13.66 15.10
C PRO A 209 10.31 12.30 14.72
N ILE A 210 9.17 11.96 15.33
CA ILE A 210 8.38 10.78 14.93
C ILE A 210 7.84 10.95 13.50
N LEU A 211 7.99 9.91 12.70
CA LEU A 211 7.47 9.80 11.36
C LEU A 211 5.96 9.48 11.41
N GLY A 212 5.17 10.54 11.59
CA GLY A 212 3.70 10.50 11.59
C GLY A 212 3.05 10.66 10.21
N ARG A 213 1.79 11.09 10.20
CA ARG A 213 0.98 11.29 8.99
C ARG A 213 1.58 12.32 8.03
N GLU A 214 2.02 13.45 8.57
CA GLU A 214 2.60 14.57 7.82
C GLU A 214 3.93 14.16 7.17
N ALA A 215 4.67 13.24 7.79
CA ALA A 215 5.97 12.83 7.30
C ALA A 215 5.87 12.00 5.99
N LYS A 216 4.77 11.26 5.78
CA LYS A 216 4.51 10.58 4.48
C LYS A 216 4.27 11.59 3.36
N VAL A 217 3.53 12.66 3.65
CA VAL A 217 3.31 13.78 2.72
C VAL A 217 4.61 14.50 2.40
N GLN A 218 5.39 14.81 3.44
CA GLN A 218 6.69 15.46 3.29
C GLN A 218 7.65 14.59 2.48
N ALA A 219 7.72 13.29 2.75
CA ALA A 219 8.55 12.36 2.00
C ALA A 219 8.16 12.33 0.52
N LEU A 220 6.86 12.28 0.20
CA LEU A 220 6.38 12.39 -1.18
C LEU A 220 6.92 13.64 -1.87
N GLN A 221 6.74 14.81 -1.24
CA GLN A 221 7.15 16.09 -1.80
C GLN A 221 8.66 16.19 -1.99
N GLU A 222 9.44 15.75 -1.01
CA GLU A 222 10.90 15.78 -1.06
C GLU A 222 11.45 14.86 -2.15
N ILE A 223 10.97 13.62 -2.22
CA ILE A 223 11.44 12.64 -3.20
C ILE A 223 11.03 13.08 -4.61
N ALA A 224 9.80 13.55 -4.78
CA ALA A 224 9.33 14.08 -6.05
C ALA A 224 10.18 15.27 -6.52
N ALA A 225 10.48 16.21 -5.62
CA ALA A 225 11.34 17.36 -5.92
C ALA A 225 12.78 16.94 -6.29
N GLN A 226 13.36 15.97 -5.57
CA GLN A 226 14.70 15.44 -5.89
C GLN A 226 14.73 14.76 -7.26
N MET A 227 13.63 14.12 -7.68
CA MET A 227 13.50 13.48 -8.99
C MET A 227 13.10 14.46 -10.10
N GLY A 228 12.76 15.71 -9.77
CA GLY A 228 12.24 16.69 -10.74
C GLY A 228 10.86 16.32 -11.30
N ILE A 229 10.06 15.54 -10.56
CA ILE A 229 8.70 15.14 -10.92
C ILE A 229 7.68 15.83 -10.01
N THR A 230 6.42 15.76 -10.39
CA THR A 230 5.29 16.26 -9.59
C THR A 230 4.58 15.12 -8.86
N ALA A 231 3.77 15.45 -7.84
CA ALA A 231 2.93 14.46 -7.16
C ALA A 231 1.99 13.71 -8.13
N ALA A 232 1.60 14.33 -9.25
CA ALA A 232 0.80 13.70 -10.29
C ALA A 232 1.47 12.47 -10.94
N GLU A 233 2.80 12.38 -10.87
CA GLU A 233 3.62 11.29 -11.42
C GLU A 233 3.97 10.22 -10.38
N VAL A 234 3.35 10.28 -9.19
CA VAL A 234 3.51 9.32 -8.09
C VAL A 234 2.32 8.37 -8.03
N ILE A 235 2.58 7.08 -7.83
CA ILE A 235 1.61 6.11 -7.30
C ILE A 235 1.93 5.88 -5.83
N ALA A 236 0.95 6.10 -4.95
CA ALA A 236 1.10 5.84 -3.53
C ALA A 236 0.18 4.71 -3.09
N VAL A 237 0.60 3.90 -2.12
CA VAL A 237 -0.19 2.78 -1.61
C VAL A 237 -0.09 2.67 -0.08
N GLY A 238 -1.24 2.42 0.54
CA GLY A 238 -1.38 2.25 1.98
C GLY A 238 -2.78 1.73 2.33
N ASP A 239 -2.97 1.33 3.59
CA ASP A 239 -4.23 0.76 4.11
C ASP A 239 -4.90 1.67 5.17
N GLY A 240 -4.12 2.57 5.77
CA GLY A 240 -4.46 3.25 7.01
C GLY A 240 -4.83 4.73 6.89
N ALA A 241 -5.39 5.29 7.98
CA ALA A 241 -5.76 6.71 8.04
C ALA A 241 -4.54 7.64 8.03
N ASN A 242 -3.39 7.15 8.51
CA ASN A 242 -2.07 7.78 8.43
C ASN A 242 -1.58 7.93 6.98
N ASP A 243 -2.11 7.16 6.03
CA ASP A 243 -1.74 7.26 4.61
C ASP A 243 -2.55 8.29 3.83
N LEU A 244 -3.74 8.65 4.30
CA LEU A 244 -4.70 9.48 3.55
C LEU A 244 -4.10 10.78 3.01
N GLY A 245 -3.16 11.39 3.74
CA GLY A 245 -2.48 12.60 3.26
C GLY A 245 -1.62 12.31 2.01
N MET A 246 -0.84 11.24 2.05
CA MET A 246 -0.02 10.77 0.92
C MET A 246 -0.91 10.28 -0.25
N LEU A 247 -1.94 9.49 0.05
CA LEU A 247 -2.85 8.95 -0.97
C LEU A 247 -3.62 10.06 -1.69
N GLY A 248 -4.09 11.07 -0.95
CA GLY A 248 -4.80 12.22 -1.54
C GLY A 248 -3.90 13.15 -2.35
N LEU A 249 -2.60 13.20 -2.05
CA LEU A 249 -1.64 14.03 -2.78
C LEU A 249 -1.12 13.36 -4.06
N ALA A 250 -0.96 12.04 -4.05
CA ALA A 250 -0.43 11.30 -5.19
C ALA A 250 -1.38 11.31 -6.39
N GLY A 251 -0.80 11.34 -7.60
CA GLY A 251 -1.56 11.25 -8.85
C GLY A 251 -2.25 9.90 -9.06
N ALA A 252 -1.90 8.89 -8.28
CA ALA A 252 -2.66 7.66 -8.09
C ALA A 252 -2.50 7.19 -6.63
N GLY A 253 -3.37 7.63 -5.73
CA GLY A 253 -3.45 7.12 -4.36
C GLY A 253 -4.31 5.86 -4.27
N VAL A 254 -3.69 4.73 -3.92
CA VAL A 254 -4.30 3.40 -3.87
C VAL A 254 -4.53 2.98 -2.43
N ALA A 255 -5.80 2.82 -2.05
CA ALA A 255 -6.18 2.13 -0.83
C ALA A 255 -6.12 0.61 -1.07
N LEU A 256 -5.13 -0.07 -0.50
CA LEU A 256 -4.93 -1.52 -0.63
C LEU A 256 -5.44 -2.21 0.63
N HIS A 257 -6.43 -3.09 0.49
CA HIS A 257 -7.05 -3.85 1.59
C HIS A 257 -7.41 -2.95 2.80
N ALA A 258 -7.70 -1.68 2.49
CA ALA A 258 -7.80 -0.63 3.47
C ALA A 258 -9.06 -0.76 4.32
N LYS A 259 -9.02 -0.20 5.52
CA LYS A 259 -10.21 -0.10 6.37
C LYS A 259 -11.33 0.63 5.64
N PRO A 260 -12.62 0.26 5.85
CA PRO A 260 -13.74 0.88 5.12
C PRO A 260 -13.76 2.42 5.17
N SER A 261 -13.40 3.01 6.32
CA SER A 261 -13.32 4.46 6.49
C SER A 261 -12.22 5.13 5.66
N VAL A 262 -11.11 4.43 5.41
CA VAL A 262 -9.98 4.90 4.59
C VAL A 262 -10.32 4.70 3.12
N ALA A 263 -10.79 3.51 2.75
CA ALA A 263 -11.21 3.19 1.39
C ALA A 263 -12.26 4.18 0.87
N ALA A 264 -13.25 4.54 1.70
CA ALA A 264 -14.29 5.50 1.34
C ALA A 264 -13.78 6.89 0.92
N GLN A 265 -12.57 7.27 1.36
CA GLN A 265 -11.92 8.54 1.05
C GLN A 265 -10.99 8.49 -0.17
N CYS A 266 -10.82 7.30 -0.78
CA CYS A 266 -9.95 7.09 -1.93
C CYS A 266 -10.75 6.76 -3.20
N ASP A 267 -10.29 7.28 -4.34
CA ASP A 267 -10.85 6.97 -5.66
C ASP A 267 -10.41 5.60 -6.19
N ILE A 268 -9.19 5.17 -5.85
CA ILE A 268 -8.63 3.88 -6.27
C ILE A 268 -8.60 2.95 -5.07
N ARG A 269 -9.35 1.86 -5.15
CA ARG A 269 -9.53 0.87 -4.08
C ARG A 269 -9.25 -0.52 -4.63
N ILE A 270 -8.37 -1.26 -3.95
CA ILE A 270 -8.06 -2.65 -4.24
C ILE A 270 -8.41 -3.46 -3.00
N ASN A 271 -9.49 -4.24 -3.08
CA ASN A 271 -9.97 -5.05 -1.96
C ASN A 271 -9.71 -6.55 -2.16
N HIS A 272 -9.51 -7.00 -3.40
CA HIS A 272 -9.33 -8.40 -3.74
C HIS A 272 -7.98 -8.69 -4.41
N GLY A 273 -7.51 -7.79 -5.27
CA GLY A 273 -6.20 -7.92 -5.93
C GLY A 273 -5.03 -7.89 -4.94
N ASP A 274 -3.88 -8.43 -5.36
CA ASP A 274 -2.61 -8.27 -4.65
C ASP A 274 -1.83 -7.03 -5.14
N LEU A 275 -0.57 -6.86 -4.73
CA LEU A 275 0.24 -5.69 -5.15
C LEU A 275 0.50 -5.62 -6.66
N THR A 276 0.31 -6.71 -7.42
CA THR A 276 0.40 -6.65 -8.88
C THR A 276 -0.74 -5.85 -9.51
N ALA A 277 -1.84 -5.61 -8.77
CA ALA A 277 -2.90 -4.69 -9.16
C ALA A 277 -2.36 -3.31 -9.57
N LEU A 278 -1.37 -2.79 -8.84
CA LEU A 278 -0.75 -1.50 -9.11
C LEU A 278 -0.06 -1.45 -10.48
N LEU A 279 0.40 -2.59 -11.01
CA LEU A 279 0.96 -2.65 -12.36
C LEU A 279 -0.15 -2.58 -13.42
N TYR A 280 -1.25 -3.31 -13.22
CA TYR A 280 -2.39 -3.30 -14.14
C TYR A 280 -3.05 -1.92 -14.20
N LEU A 281 -3.18 -1.21 -13.07
CA LEU A 281 -3.68 0.17 -13.03
C LEU A 281 -2.86 1.12 -13.92
N GLN A 282 -1.55 0.90 -14.01
CA GLN A 282 -0.66 1.68 -14.86
C GLN A 282 -0.71 1.24 -16.34
N GLY A 283 -1.40 0.14 -16.65
CA GLY A 283 -1.55 -0.43 -18.00
C GLY A 283 -0.53 -1.51 -18.37
N TYR A 284 0.23 -2.06 -17.41
CA TYR A 284 1.14 -3.19 -17.66
C TYR A 284 0.28 -4.43 -17.88
N ALA A 285 0.62 -5.23 -18.89
CA ALA A 285 0.10 -6.58 -19.04
C ALA A 285 1.06 -7.58 -18.38
N ILE A 286 0.60 -8.81 -18.13
CA ILE A 286 1.42 -9.87 -17.52
C ILE A 286 2.74 -10.12 -18.27
N LYS A 287 2.74 -9.95 -19.60
CA LYS A 287 3.94 -10.07 -20.44
C LYS A 287 4.99 -8.98 -20.20
N ASP A 288 4.60 -7.87 -19.57
CA ASP A 288 5.48 -6.75 -19.24
C ASP A 288 6.10 -6.93 -17.84
N PHE A 289 5.65 -7.92 -17.05
CA PHE A 289 6.12 -8.13 -15.68
C PHE A 289 7.54 -8.70 -15.66
N VAL A 290 8.32 -8.26 -14.68
CA VAL A 290 9.71 -8.68 -14.47
C VAL A 290 9.81 -9.51 -13.19
N GLY A 291 10.55 -10.62 -13.25
CA GLY A 291 10.78 -11.49 -12.10
C GLY A 291 9.62 -12.42 -11.76
N ILE A 292 8.76 -12.71 -12.74
CA ILE A 292 7.74 -13.76 -12.74
C ILE A 292 8.29 -15.12 -13.16
#